data_AF-A0AAE1K3K5-F1
#
_entry.id   AF-A0AAE1K3K5-F1
#
_cell.length_a   1.000
_cell.length_b   1.000
_cell.length_c   1.000
_cell.angle_alpha   90.00
_cell.angle_beta   90.00
_cell.angle_gamma   90.00
#
_symmetry.space_group_name_H-M   'P 1'
#
loop_
_entity.id
_entity.type
_entity.pdbx_description
1 polymer ?
#
loop_
_entity_poly.entity_id
_entity_poly.type
_entity_poly.pdbx_seq_one_letter_code
_entity_poly.pdbx_strand_id
1 'polypeptide(L)'
;MGDDETMKKEALQIIGLFQNLPRLVVFDLDYTLWPFYCEFYYEDDTPYLYPEATGILYALKEKGIDMAIASRSPTPNIAKTFLDKLGIQSMFVAQET
;
A
#
# COMPACT_ATOMS: atom_id res chain seq x y z
N MET A 1 -5.12 12.30 -9.44
CA MET A 1 -4.77 12.01 -10.86
C MET A 1 -3.49 12.72 -11.31
N GLY A 2 -3.39 14.06 -11.27
CA GLY A 2 -2.13 14.74 -11.60
C GLY A 2 -0.99 14.48 -10.60
N ASP A 3 -1.34 14.43 -9.32
CA ASP A 3 -0.37 14.27 -8.23
C ASP A 3 0.14 12.83 -8.14
N ASP A 4 -0.74 11.83 -8.25
CA ASP A 4 -0.37 10.40 -8.21
C ASP A 4 0.64 10.02 -9.30
N GLU A 5 0.45 10.54 -10.53
CA GLU A 5 1.38 10.31 -11.64
C GLU A 5 2.74 10.98 -11.41
N THR A 6 2.74 12.13 -10.74
CA THR A 6 3.98 12.82 -10.37
C THR A 6 4.73 12.02 -9.29
N MET A 7 4.04 11.62 -8.23
CA MET A 7 4.59 10.79 -7.14
C MET A 7 5.10 9.45 -7.65
N LYS A 8 4.36 8.80 -8.57
CA LYS A 8 4.78 7.56 -9.23
C LYS A 8 6.07 7.77 -10.02
N LYS A 9 6.20 8.85 -10.79
CA LYS A 9 7.43 9.15 -11.55
C LYS A 9 8.62 9.35 -10.63
N GLU A 10 8.45 10.06 -9.53
CA GLU A 10 9.50 10.25 -8.52
C GLU A 10 9.92 8.90 -7.91
N ALA A 11 8.96 8.07 -7.51
CA ALA A 11 9.23 6.73 -7.00
C ALA A 11 9.98 5.86 -8.02
N LEU A 12 9.57 5.89 -9.30
CA LEU A 12 10.25 5.17 -10.39
C LEU A 12 11.68 5.65 -10.61
N GLN A 13 11.93 6.96 -10.50
CA GLN A 13 13.27 7.53 -10.57
C GLN A 13 14.15 6.99 -9.45
N ILE A 14 13.66 7.02 -8.20
CA ILE A 14 14.40 6.52 -7.04
C ILE A 14 14.69 5.02 -7.18
N ILE A 15 13.69 4.20 -7.52
CA ILE A 15 13.88 2.76 -7.72
C ILE A 15 14.91 2.51 -8.84
N GLY A 16 14.87 3.32 -9.91
CA GLY A 16 15.80 3.23 -11.03
C GLY A 16 17.26 3.56 -10.70
N LEU A 17 17.56 4.16 -9.53
CA LEU A 17 18.94 4.42 -9.09
C LEU A 17 19.67 3.15 -8.63
N PHE A 18 18.94 2.06 -8.37
CA PHE A 18 19.49 0.83 -7.80
C PHE A 18 19.56 -0.29 -8.85
N GLN A 19 20.70 -0.98 -8.90
CA GLN A 19 20.89 -2.13 -9.82
C GLN A 19 20.28 -3.43 -9.27
N ASN A 20 20.32 -3.62 -7.95
CA ASN A 20 19.79 -4.80 -7.29
C ASN A 20 18.52 -4.43 -6.54
N LEU A 21 17.37 -4.82 -7.08
CA LEU A 21 16.07 -4.56 -6.48
C LEU A 21 15.64 -5.71 -5.57
N PRO A 22 14.89 -5.41 -4.50
CA PRO A 22 14.27 -6.45 -3.69
C PRO A 22 13.27 -7.23 -4.54
N ARG A 23 13.11 -8.52 -4.24
CA ARG A 23 12.06 -9.34 -4.84
C ARG A 23 10.69 -9.11 -4.19
N LEU A 24 10.69 -8.72 -2.92
CA LEU A 24 9.50 -8.53 -2.09
C LEU A 24 9.67 -7.27 -1.24
N VAL A 25 8.63 -6.44 -1.20
CA VAL A 25 8.48 -5.36 -0.23
C VAL A 25 7.27 -5.67 0.65
N VAL A 26 7.46 -5.64 1.97
CA VAL A 26 6.40 -5.93 2.94
C VAL A 26 5.98 -4.62 3.61
N PHE A 27 4.68 -4.36 3.64
CA PHE A 27 4.07 -3.20 4.27
C PHE A 27 3.31 -3.60 5.53
N ASP A 28 3.44 -2.82 6.60
CA ASP A 28 2.39 -2.74 7.61
C ASP A 28 1.23 -1.88 7.07
N LEU A 29 0.13 -1.78 7.82
CA LEU A 29 -1.08 -1.04 7.45
C LEU A 29 -1.20 0.28 8.23
N ASP A 30 -1.49 0.19 9.52
CA ASP A 30 -1.76 1.33 10.39
C ASP A 30 -0.52 2.21 10.51
N TYR A 31 -0.67 3.51 10.26
CA TYR A 31 0.43 4.49 10.19
C TYR A 31 1.54 4.16 9.16
N THR A 32 1.25 3.29 8.20
CA THR A 32 2.16 2.98 7.07
C THR A 32 1.50 3.31 5.74
N LEU A 33 0.37 2.66 5.43
CA LEU A 33 -0.38 2.94 4.21
C LEU A 33 -1.44 4.03 4.43
N TRP A 34 -2.05 4.06 5.62
CA TRP A 34 -3.04 5.06 6.02
C TRP A 34 -2.70 5.68 7.38
N PRO A 35 -3.13 6.93 7.67
CA PRO A 35 -2.69 7.69 8.85
C PRO A 35 -3.55 7.46 10.09
N PHE A 36 -4.01 6.23 10.33
CA PHE A 36 -4.88 5.90 11.48
C PHE A 36 -4.73 4.42 11.88
N TYR A 37 -5.24 4.06 13.07
CA TYR A 37 -5.46 2.67 13.45
C TYR A 37 -6.85 2.22 12.98
N CYS A 38 -6.92 1.22 12.11
CA CYS A 38 -8.18 0.74 11.56
C CYS A 38 -9.10 0.07 12.61
N GLU A 39 -8.58 -0.29 13.78
CA GLU A 39 -9.37 -0.87 14.89
C GLU A 39 -10.45 0.07 15.45
N PHE A 40 -10.32 1.39 15.25
CA PHE A 40 -11.29 2.38 15.71
C PHE A 40 -12.39 2.72 14.68
N TYR A 41 -12.42 2.00 13.56
CA TYR A 41 -13.37 2.22 12.48
C TYR A 41 -14.34 1.04 12.32
N TYR A 42 -15.27 1.17 11.38
CA TYR A 42 -16.22 0.15 10.97
C TYR A 42 -16.05 -0.20 9.49
N GLU A 43 -16.56 -1.36 9.09
CA GLU A 43 -16.50 -1.82 7.70
C GLU A 43 -17.12 -0.84 6.70
N ASP A 44 -18.09 -0.02 7.12
CA ASP A 44 -18.78 0.98 6.29
C ASP A 44 -18.01 2.29 6.12
N ASP A 45 -17.00 2.55 6.95
CA ASP A 45 -16.21 3.78 6.85
C ASP A 45 -15.41 3.88 5.55
N THR A 46 -15.10 5.11 5.14
CA THR A 46 -14.32 5.38 3.92
C THR A 46 -12.84 5.58 4.29
N PRO A 47 -11.97 4.60 4.02
CA PRO A 47 -10.54 4.76 4.27
C PRO A 47 -9.88 5.70 3.24
N TYR A 48 -8.70 6.19 3.59
CA TYR A 48 -7.85 6.96 2.68
C TYR A 48 -6.37 6.66 2.99
N LEU A 49 -5.54 6.72 1.96
CA LEU A 49 -4.10 6.48 2.07
C LEU A 49 -3.35 7.78 2.40
N TYR A 50 -2.09 7.64 2.81
CA TYR A 50 -1.14 8.74 2.65
C TYR A 50 -1.09 9.18 1.18
N PRO A 51 -0.97 10.49 0.88
CA PRO A 51 -1.01 11.00 -0.49
C PRO A 51 -0.04 10.28 -1.44
N GLU A 52 1.16 9.98 -0.96
CA GLU A 52 2.24 9.39 -1.73
C GLU A 52 2.11 7.87 -1.94
N ALA A 53 1.34 7.19 -1.08
CA ALA A 53 1.32 5.73 -1.02
C ALA A 53 0.83 5.11 -2.34
N THR A 54 -0.19 5.71 -2.96
CA THR A 54 -0.72 5.27 -4.26
C THR A 54 0.39 5.24 -5.32
N GLY A 55 1.14 6.34 -5.47
CA GLY A 55 2.22 6.46 -6.45
C GLY A 55 3.33 5.42 -6.21
N ILE A 56 3.69 5.19 -4.95
CA ILE A 56 4.71 4.21 -4.55
C ILE A 56 4.28 2.78 -4.90
N LEU A 57 3.05 2.38 -4.54
CA LEU A 57 2.52 1.04 -4.83
C LEU A 57 2.50 0.75 -6.34
N TYR A 58 2.07 1.73 -7.14
CA TYR A 58 2.07 1.58 -8.60
C TYR A 58 3.48 1.53 -9.20
N ALA A 59 4.44 2.28 -8.65
CA ALA A 59 5.83 2.22 -9.09
C ALA A 59 6.46 0.86 -8.82
N LEU A 60 6.22 0.28 -7.63
CA LEU A 60 6.68 -1.08 -7.29
C LEU A 60 6.06 -2.13 -8.21
N LYS A 61 4.75 -2.04 -8.43
CA LYS A 61 4.02 -2.93 -9.35
C LYS A 61 4.57 -2.85 -10.78
N GLU A 62 4.84 -1.65 -11.29
CA GLU A 62 5.42 -1.45 -12.63
C GLU A 62 6.83 -2.05 -12.75
N LYS A 63 7.61 -2.01 -11.68
CA LYS A 63 8.94 -2.63 -11.63
C LYS A 63 8.92 -4.15 -11.41
N GLY A 64 7.73 -4.75 -11.28
CA GLY A 64 7.58 -6.19 -11.05
C GLY A 64 8.12 -6.64 -9.70
N ILE A 65 8.12 -5.76 -8.70
CA ILE A 65 8.48 -6.08 -7.32
C ILE A 65 7.23 -6.61 -6.62
N ASP A 66 7.31 -7.81 -6.06
CA ASP A 66 6.19 -8.36 -5.30
C ASP A 66 5.94 -7.52 -4.04
N MET A 67 4.68 -7.39 -3.65
CA MET A 67 4.29 -6.67 -2.45
C MET A 67 3.50 -7.59 -1.53
N ALA A 68 3.72 -7.50 -0.23
CA ALA A 68 2.95 -8.22 0.78
C ALA A 68 2.55 -7.31 1.93
N ILE A 69 1.54 -7.75 2.70
CA ILE A 69 1.11 -7.10 3.93
C ILE A 69 1.50 -7.96 5.12
N ALA A 70 2.02 -7.31 6.17
CA ALA A 70 2.23 -7.89 7.48
C ALA A 70 1.80 -6.88 8.54
N SER A 71 0.58 -7.02 9.05
CA SER A 71 0.03 -6.15 10.08
C SER A 71 -0.38 -6.92 11.32
N ARG A 72 -0.50 -6.21 12.42
CA ARG A 72 -0.92 -6.73 13.73
C ARG A 72 -2.24 -6.15 14.21
N SER A 73 -3.03 -5.60 13.29
CA SER A 73 -4.33 -5.04 13.63
C SER A 73 -5.21 -6.12 14.28
N PRO A 74 -5.87 -5.84 15.40
CA PRO A 74 -6.79 -6.79 16.01
C PRO A 74 -8.09 -6.97 15.21
N THR A 75 -8.29 -6.19 14.14
CA THR A 75 -9.50 -6.17 13.30
C THR A 75 -9.21 -6.52 11.83
N PRO A 76 -8.77 -7.76 11.53
CA PRO A 76 -8.35 -8.16 10.19
C PRO A 76 -9.47 -8.08 9.13
N ASN A 77 -10.74 -8.20 9.54
CA ASN A 77 -11.89 -7.99 8.65
C ASN A 77 -11.98 -6.55 8.17
N ILE A 78 -11.78 -5.57 9.06
CA ILE A 78 -11.85 -4.15 8.73
C ILE A 78 -10.68 -3.76 7.83
N ALA A 79 -9.48 -4.23 8.16
CA ALA A 79 -8.29 -4.03 7.33
C ALA A 79 -8.49 -4.53 5.89
N LYS A 80 -9.03 -5.75 5.71
CA LYS A 80 -9.33 -6.32 4.38
C LYS A 80 -10.38 -5.52 3.62
N THR A 81 -11.49 -5.17 4.29
CA THR A 81 -12.52 -4.31 3.69
C THR A 81 -11.95 -2.97 3.23
N PHE A 82 -11.01 -2.38 3.98
CA PHE A 82 -10.37 -1.13 3.59
C PHE A 82 -9.46 -1.30 2.37
N LEU A 83 -8.65 -2.36 2.31
CA LEU A 83 -7.82 -2.67 1.14
C LEU A 83 -8.68 -2.87 -0.14
N ASP A 84 -9.83 -3.52 -0.01
CA ASP A 84 -10.80 -3.70 -1.08
C ASP A 84 -11.43 -2.37 -1.51
N LYS A 85 -11.90 -1.55 -0.57
CA LYS A 85 -12.47 -0.22 -0.86
C LYS A 85 -11.47 0.72 -1.52
N LEU A 86 -10.20 0.64 -1.15
CA LEU A 86 -9.10 1.41 -1.76
C LEU A 86 -8.68 0.85 -3.14
N GLY A 87 -9.16 -0.33 -3.53
CA GLY A 87 -8.83 -0.96 -4.81
C GLY A 87 -7.39 -1.48 -4.91
N ILE A 88 -6.69 -1.60 -3.79
CA ILE A 88 -5.27 -2.01 -3.75
C ILE A 88 -5.06 -3.46 -3.31
N GLN A 89 -6.10 -4.16 -2.86
CA GLN A 89 -6.02 -5.56 -2.42
C GLN A 89 -5.32 -6.48 -3.43
N SER A 90 -5.65 -6.33 -4.72
CA SER A 90 -5.09 -7.14 -5.81
C SER A 90 -3.59 -6.89 -6.11
N MET A 91 -2.99 -5.89 -5.47
CA MET A 91 -1.56 -5.58 -5.63
C MET A 91 -0.66 -6.45 -4.74
N PHE A 92 -1.22 -7.07 -3.69
CA PHE A 92 -0.44 -7.81 -2.71
C PHE A 92 -0.51 -9.33 -2.98
N VAL A 93 0.66 -9.98 -3.09
CA VAL A 93 0.78 -11.42 -3.36
C VAL A 93 0.55 -12.28 -2.11
N ALA A 94 0.68 -11.70 -0.93
CA ALA A 94 0.44 -12.32 0.36
C ALA A 94 0.01 -11.27 1.40
N GLN A 95 -0.80 -11.70 2.37
CA GLN A 95 -1.30 -10.82 3.44
C GLN A 95 -1.36 -11.61 4.74
N GLU A 96 -0.68 -11.12 5.76
CA GLU A 96 -0.85 -11.53 7.15
C GLU A 96 -1.37 -10.30 7.91
N THR A 97 -2.56 -10.42 8.48
CA THR A 97 -3.30 -9.33 9.16
C THR A 97 -4.05 -9.90 10.34
#